data_AF-A0A2R7Y112-F1
#
_entry.id   AF-A0A2R7Y112-F1
#
_cell.length_a   1.000
_cell.length_b   1.000
_cell.length_c   1.000
_cell.angle_alpha   90.00
_cell.angle_beta   90.00
_cell.angle_gamma   90.00
#
_symmetry.space_group_name_H-M   'P 1'
#
loop_
_entity.id
_entity.type
_entity.pdbx_description
1 polymer ?
#
loop_
_entity_poly.entity_id
_entity_poly.type
_entity_poly.pdbx_seq_one_letter_code
_entity_poly.pdbx_strand_id
1 'polypeptide(L)'
;MKERIEMLRQGILHRYVIPALEERGFIVSDWKRPQSLEDMVLREEGWVPLYTQFTTWETYYRDSPLYIYFNTFYGDVYEKAYKICFVEFIINAPSFPLKKSLVGIFTRLNVKDGYYWKTRMPIDLSFPDVYVNEIESKYCELTLLMSREGVIEELANISRSKTEKRLPDDPEH
;
A
#
# COMPACT_ATOMS: atom_id res chain seq x y z
N MET A 1 -3.48 -21.94 -13.37
CA MET A 1 -2.45 -21.07 -13.98
C MET A 1 -2.27 -19.77 -13.19
N LYS A 2 -3.34 -19.03 -12.91
CA LYS A 2 -3.35 -17.79 -12.11
C LYS A 2 -2.68 -17.93 -10.73
N GLU A 3 -3.07 -18.94 -9.94
CA GLU A 3 -2.48 -19.20 -8.62
C GLU A 3 -0.98 -19.50 -8.68
N ARG A 4 -0.54 -20.33 -9.64
CA ARG A 4 0.88 -20.64 -9.83
C ARG A 4 1.71 -19.40 -10.14
N ILE A 5 1.19 -18.48 -10.95
CA ILE A 5 1.85 -17.20 -11.25
C ILE A 5 1.94 -16.34 -9.99
N GLU A 6 0.84 -16.23 -9.24
CA GLU A 6 0.82 -15.46 -7.99
C GLU A 6 1.84 -16.02 -6.98
N MET A 7 1.90 -17.34 -6.79
CA MET A 7 2.90 -17.98 -5.93
C MET A 7 4.34 -17.69 -6.36
N LEU A 8 4.64 -17.64 -7.67
CA LEU A 8 5.97 -17.29 -8.16
C LEU A 8 6.32 -15.83 -7.84
N ARG A 9 5.38 -14.89 -8.04
CA ARG A 9 5.58 -13.48 -7.68
C ARG A 9 5.81 -13.31 -6.19
N GLN A 10 4.97 -13.96 -5.39
CA GLN A 10 5.09 -14.00 -3.93
C GLN A 10 6.45 -14.58 -3.50
N GLY A 11 6.92 -15.64 -4.16
CA GLY A 11 8.24 -16.20 -3.95
C GLY A 11 9.37 -15.19 -4.17
N ILE A 12 9.35 -14.46 -5.30
CA ILE A 12 10.37 -13.43 -5.59
C ILE A 12 10.29 -12.27 -4.59
N LEU A 13 9.08 -11.81 -4.27
CA LEU A 13 8.88 -10.72 -3.31
C LEU A 13 9.41 -11.08 -1.93
N HIS A 14 8.96 -12.18 -1.34
CA HIS A 14 9.32 -12.57 0.02
C HIS A 14 10.74 -13.10 0.18
N ARG A 15 11.36 -13.59 -0.90
CA ARG A 15 12.74 -14.10 -0.84
C ARG A 15 13.79 -13.09 -1.26
N TYR A 16 13.39 -11.98 -1.89
CA TYR A 16 14.34 -11.03 -2.46
C TYR A 16 13.96 -9.58 -2.20
N VAL A 17 12.83 -9.11 -2.74
CA VAL A 17 12.47 -7.69 -2.72
C VAL A 17 12.21 -7.19 -1.30
N ILE A 18 11.42 -7.92 -0.52
CA ILE A 18 11.07 -7.56 0.86
C ILE A 18 12.32 -7.59 1.74
N PRO A 19 13.12 -8.68 1.81
CA PRO A 19 14.36 -8.68 2.60
C PRO A 19 15.31 -7.52 2.25
N ALA A 20 15.48 -7.21 0.96
CA ALA A 20 16.33 -6.10 0.54
C ALA A 20 15.78 -4.72 0.94
N LEU A 21 14.46 -4.55 1.02
CA LEU A 21 13.83 -3.34 1.57
C LEU A 21 13.94 -3.30 3.09
N GLU A 22 13.85 -4.44 3.77
CA GLU A 22 14.05 -4.54 5.22
C GLU A 22 15.47 -4.14 5.63
N GLU A 23 16.48 -4.54 4.86
CA GLU A 23 17.86 -4.06 5.01
C GLU A 23 18.00 -2.54 4.85
N ARG A 24 17.06 -1.89 4.14
CA ARG A 24 16.98 -0.42 3.95
C ARG A 24 16.06 0.27 4.96
N GLY A 25 15.65 -0.43 6.00
CA GLY A 25 14.88 0.10 7.12
C GLY A 25 13.36 0.09 6.92
N PHE A 26 12.85 -0.55 5.87
CA PHE A 26 11.41 -0.82 5.80
C PHE A 26 11.05 -1.92 6.79
N ILE A 27 9.98 -1.74 7.55
CA ILE A 27 9.52 -2.69 8.55
C ILE A 27 8.08 -3.11 8.28
N VAL A 28 7.75 -4.34 8.64
CA VAL A 28 6.39 -4.85 8.56
C VAL A 28 5.47 -4.04 9.48
N SER A 29 4.25 -3.80 9.00
CA SER A 29 3.20 -3.08 9.71
C SER A 29 2.08 -4.01 10.18
N ASP A 30 1.51 -3.68 11.34
CA ASP A 30 0.26 -4.28 11.82
C ASP A 30 -0.97 -3.79 11.04
N TRP A 31 -0.85 -2.65 10.36
CA TRP A 31 -1.90 -2.16 9.48
C TRP A 31 -1.96 -3.00 8.22
N LYS A 32 -3.16 -3.48 7.88
CA LYS A 32 -3.42 -4.22 6.65
C LYS A 32 -4.08 -3.30 5.64
N ARG A 33 -3.67 -3.41 4.37
CA ARG A 33 -4.30 -2.67 3.28
C ARG A 33 -5.79 -3.03 3.24
N PRO A 34 -6.71 -2.05 3.22
CA PRO A 34 -8.13 -2.33 3.13
C PRO A 34 -8.50 -2.91 1.76
N GLN A 35 -9.54 -3.75 1.75
CA GLN A 35 -10.12 -4.24 0.51
C GLN A 35 -10.83 -3.10 -0.22
N SER A 36 -10.36 -2.82 -1.42
CA SER A 36 -10.92 -1.78 -2.27
C SER A 36 -11.96 -2.34 -3.22
N LEU A 37 -12.80 -1.45 -3.73
CA LEU A 37 -13.75 -1.79 -4.79
C LEU A 37 -13.04 -2.20 -6.09
N GLU A 38 -11.80 -1.75 -6.30
CA GLU A 38 -10.94 -2.16 -7.42
C GLU A 38 -10.52 -3.64 -7.30
N ASP A 39 -10.57 -4.21 -6.10
CA ASP A 39 -10.23 -5.62 -5.83
C ASP A 39 -11.46 -6.54 -6.01
N MET A 40 -12.58 -6.02 -6.50
CA MET A 40 -13.84 -6.74 -6.68
C MET A 40 -14.36 -6.59 -8.11
N VAL A 41 -15.11 -7.59 -8.57
CA VAL A 41 -15.84 -7.54 -9.83
C VAL A 41 -17.31 -7.85 -9.58
N LEU A 42 -18.20 -7.07 -10.18
CA LEU A 42 -19.63 -7.33 -10.14
C LEU A 42 -19.95 -8.51 -11.06
N ARG A 43 -20.53 -9.57 -10.49
CA ARG A 43 -21.07 -10.74 -11.20
C ARG A 43 -22.55 -10.91 -10.88
N GLU A 44 -23.19 -11.89 -11.52
CA GLU A 44 -24.61 -12.21 -11.28
C GLU A 44 -24.92 -12.51 -9.80
N GLU A 45 -23.96 -13.11 -9.09
CA GLU A 45 -24.06 -13.46 -7.66
C GLU A 45 -23.66 -12.29 -6.72
N GLY A 46 -23.33 -11.13 -7.26
CA GLY A 46 -22.90 -9.94 -6.52
C GLY A 46 -21.43 -9.59 -6.70
N TRP A 47 -20.88 -8.81 -5.77
CA TRP A 47 -19.47 -8.41 -5.78
C TRP A 47 -18.59 -9.58 -5.36
N VAL A 48 -17.76 -10.06 -6.28
CA VAL A 48 -16.86 -11.18 -6.05
C VAL A 48 -15.42 -10.66 -5.99
N PRO A 49 -14.62 -11.05 -4.98
CA PRO A 49 -13.23 -10.66 -4.89
C PRO A 49 -12.42 -11.21 -6.05
N LEU A 50 -11.48 -10.40 -6.55
CA LEU A 50 -10.60 -10.78 -7.64
C LEU A 50 -9.40 -11.61 -7.17
N TYR A 51 -8.98 -11.45 -5.92
CA TYR A 51 -7.81 -12.05 -5.28
C TYR A 51 -7.95 -13.56 -5.03
N THR A 52 -6.83 -14.24 -4.70
CA THR A 52 -6.79 -15.68 -4.41
C THR A 52 -6.45 -15.95 -2.94
N GLN A 53 -6.45 -17.22 -2.52
CA GLN A 53 -5.99 -17.62 -1.18
C GLN A 53 -4.50 -17.31 -0.92
N PHE A 54 -3.72 -17.04 -1.96
CA PHE A 54 -2.29 -16.71 -1.87
C PHE A 54 -2.02 -15.21 -1.80
N THR A 55 -3.06 -14.38 -1.84
CA THR A 55 -2.91 -12.93 -1.77
C THR A 55 -2.51 -12.50 -0.36
N THR A 56 -1.34 -11.88 -0.26
CA THR A 56 -0.80 -11.34 0.98
C THR A 56 -1.32 -9.94 1.25
N TRP A 57 -1.75 -9.66 2.48
CA TRP A 57 -2.28 -8.35 2.90
C TRP A 57 -1.28 -7.54 3.74
N GLU A 58 -0.04 -8.01 3.80
CA GLU A 58 1.05 -7.37 4.53
C GLU A 58 1.41 -6.02 3.93
N THR A 59 1.63 -5.04 4.80
CA THR A 59 2.14 -3.74 4.41
C THR A 59 3.42 -3.45 5.16
N TYR A 60 4.25 -2.60 4.58
CA TYR A 60 5.52 -2.21 5.16
C TYR A 60 5.61 -0.69 5.18
N TYR A 61 6.45 -0.11 6.02
CA TYR A 61 6.72 1.31 6.03
C TYR A 61 8.14 1.55 6.53
N ARG A 62 8.73 2.69 6.17
CA ARG A 62 9.97 3.16 6.80
C ARG A 62 9.68 4.37 7.67
N ASP A 63 8.97 5.33 7.10
CA ASP A 63 8.56 6.58 7.73
C ASP A 63 7.03 6.69 7.69
N SER A 64 6.38 6.71 8.85
CA SER A 64 4.95 7.02 8.92
C SER A 64 4.71 8.43 8.37
N PRO A 65 3.69 8.67 7.53
CA PRO A 65 2.45 7.88 7.37
C PRO A 65 2.29 7.15 6.02
N LEU A 66 3.37 6.93 5.26
CA LEU A 66 3.33 6.29 3.95
C LEU A 66 3.68 4.79 4.05
N TYR A 67 2.77 3.93 3.59
CA TYR A 67 2.90 2.48 3.64
C TYR A 67 3.06 1.92 2.23
N ILE A 68 3.82 0.84 2.08
CA ILE A 68 3.94 0.09 0.84
C ILE A 68 3.15 -1.21 0.92
N TYR A 69 2.49 -1.55 -0.19
CA TYR A 69 1.78 -2.80 -0.37
C TYR A 69 2.15 -3.41 -1.72
N PHE A 70 2.50 -4.69 -1.72
CA PHE A 70 2.80 -5.43 -2.94
C PHE A 70 1.53 -6.08 -3.48
N ASN A 71 0.96 -5.44 -4.51
CA ASN A 71 -0.18 -5.98 -5.23
C ASN A 71 0.31 -6.96 -6.31
N THR A 72 0.34 -8.24 -5.95
CA THR A 72 0.66 -9.34 -6.88
C THR A 72 -0.49 -9.71 -7.81
N PHE A 73 -1.65 -9.06 -7.65
CA PHE A 73 -2.84 -9.35 -8.42
C PHE A 73 -2.81 -8.65 -9.78
N TYR A 74 -2.99 -9.41 -10.86
CA TYR A 74 -3.24 -8.85 -12.19
C TYR A 74 -4.40 -9.60 -12.84
N GLY A 75 -5.41 -8.85 -13.28
CA GLY A 75 -6.63 -9.39 -13.89
C GLY A 75 -6.46 -9.84 -15.35
N ASP A 76 -5.34 -9.50 -16.00
CA ASP A 76 -5.11 -9.81 -17.41
C ASP A 76 -4.15 -10.99 -17.59
N VAL A 77 -4.58 -12.01 -18.33
CA VAL A 77 -3.96 -13.35 -18.41
C VAL A 77 -3.00 -13.44 -19.60
N TYR A 78 -2.29 -12.36 -19.94
CA TYR A 78 -1.28 -12.40 -21.00
C TYR A 78 0.05 -12.93 -20.45
N GLU A 79 0.73 -13.78 -21.22
CA GLU A 79 2.00 -14.42 -20.80
C GLU A 79 3.09 -13.43 -20.41
N LYS A 80 3.10 -12.18 -20.88
CA LYS A 80 4.09 -11.20 -20.38
C LYS A 80 3.77 -10.64 -19.00
N ALA A 81 2.55 -10.83 -18.52
CA ALA A 81 2.09 -10.28 -17.25
C ALA A 81 2.68 -11.00 -16.03
N TYR A 82 3.09 -12.28 -16.11
CA TYR A 82 3.55 -13.03 -14.91
C TYR A 82 4.73 -12.37 -14.19
N LYS A 83 5.54 -11.58 -14.91
CA LYS A 83 6.71 -10.88 -14.40
C LYS A 83 6.38 -9.58 -13.68
N ILE A 84 5.21 -9.02 -13.93
CA ILE A 84 4.83 -7.71 -13.41
C ILE A 84 3.97 -7.87 -12.16
N CYS A 85 4.28 -7.10 -11.12
CA CYS A 85 3.35 -6.77 -10.04
C CYS A 85 3.33 -5.26 -9.82
N PHE A 86 2.48 -4.79 -8.92
CA PHE A 86 2.44 -3.37 -8.55
C PHE A 86 2.85 -3.17 -7.10
N VAL A 87 3.54 -2.07 -6.86
CA VAL A 87 3.74 -1.53 -5.52
C VAL A 87 2.79 -0.36 -5.36
N GLU A 88 1.95 -0.41 -4.33
CA GLU A 88 1.08 0.68 -3.93
C GLU A 88 1.68 1.40 -2.73
N PHE A 89 1.85 2.71 -2.82
CA PHE A 89 2.28 3.61 -1.77
C PHE A 89 1.03 4.30 -1.21
N ILE A 90 0.64 3.98 0.01
CA ILE A 90 -0.67 4.30 0.58
C ILE A 90 -0.50 5.17 1.81
N ILE A 91 -1.20 6.31 1.84
CA ILE A 91 -1.30 7.14 3.03
C ILE A 91 -2.29 6.47 3.99
N ASN A 92 -1.83 6.04 5.16
CA ASN A 92 -2.67 5.37 6.16
C ASN A 92 -3.51 6.40 6.96
N ALA A 93 -4.43 7.05 6.26
CA ALA A 93 -5.38 7.98 6.84
C ALA A 93 -6.70 7.92 6.05
N PRO A 94 -7.73 7.22 6.57
CA PRO A 94 -8.99 7.08 5.86
C PRO A 94 -9.66 8.45 5.67
N SER A 95 -10.14 8.68 4.44
CA SER A 95 -10.90 9.87 4.01
C SER A 95 -10.18 11.20 4.31
N PHE A 96 -8.84 11.20 4.33
CA PHE A 96 -8.04 12.40 4.55
C PHE A 96 -8.24 13.42 3.40
N PRO A 97 -8.49 14.71 3.69
CA PRO A 97 -8.64 15.73 2.66
C PRO A 97 -7.27 16.16 2.11
N LEU A 98 -6.74 15.42 1.15
CA LEU A 98 -5.43 15.69 0.55
C LEU A 98 -5.36 17.07 -0.12
N LYS A 99 -4.18 17.71 -0.04
CA LYS A 99 -3.89 18.97 -0.73
C LYS A 99 -4.05 18.82 -2.25
N LYS A 100 -4.62 19.84 -2.89
CA LYS A 100 -4.90 19.83 -4.34
C LYS A 100 -3.65 19.59 -5.20
N SER A 101 -2.50 20.09 -4.76
CA SER A 101 -1.17 19.90 -5.37
C SER A 101 -0.74 18.43 -5.47
N LEU A 102 -1.22 17.58 -4.57
CA LEU A 102 -0.90 16.15 -4.52
C LEU A 102 -1.96 15.28 -5.21
N VAL A 103 -3.10 15.86 -5.59
CA VAL A 103 -4.14 15.15 -6.34
C VAL A 103 -3.63 14.87 -7.77
N GLY A 104 -3.72 13.61 -8.20
CA GLY A 104 -3.17 13.16 -9.48
C GLY A 104 -1.80 12.49 -9.35
N ILE A 105 -1.00 12.89 -8.35
CA ILE A 105 0.15 12.09 -7.88
C ILE A 105 -0.38 10.93 -7.04
N PHE A 106 -1.25 11.26 -6.08
CA PHE A 106 -2.05 10.28 -5.38
C PHE A 106 -3.44 10.22 -6.01
N THR A 107 -3.93 9.00 -6.19
CA THR A 107 -5.29 8.67 -6.61
C THR A 107 -6.04 7.98 -5.47
N ARG A 108 -7.37 7.89 -5.59
CA ARG A 108 -8.18 7.28 -4.54
C ARG A 108 -8.18 5.76 -4.67
N LEU A 109 -7.86 5.09 -3.56
CA LEU A 109 -8.21 3.71 -3.31
C LEU A 109 -9.58 3.69 -2.61
N ASN A 110 -10.65 3.50 -3.39
CA ASN A 110 -12.02 3.53 -2.86
C ASN A 110 -12.34 2.24 -2.09
N VAL A 111 -12.87 2.38 -0.88
CA VAL A 111 -13.31 1.28 -0.02
C VAL A 111 -14.79 1.46 0.31
N LYS A 112 -15.43 0.46 0.91
CA LYS A 112 -16.89 0.49 1.18
C LYS A 112 -17.35 1.76 1.90
N ASP A 113 -16.59 2.19 2.92
CA ASP A 113 -16.97 3.29 3.81
C ASP A 113 -16.04 4.52 3.66
N GLY A 114 -15.44 4.74 2.49
CA GLY A 114 -14.59 5.90 2.23
C GLY A 114 -13.50 5.64 1.21
N TYR A 115 -12.33 6.26 1.41
CA TYR A 115 -11.19 6.08 0.53
C TYR A 115 -9.87 6.29 1.25
N TYR A 116 -8.80 5.75 0.68
CA TYR A 116 -7.41 6.07 1.02
C TYR A 116 -6.75 6.73 -0.18
N TRP A 117 -5.63 7.42 0.05
CA TRP A 117 -4.81 7.95 -1.04
C TRP A 117 -3.69 6.98 -1.36
N LYS A 118 -3.52 6.65 -2.63
CA LYS A 118 -2.43 5.78 -3.10
C LYS A 118 -1.72 6.34 -4.33
N THR A 119 -0.46 6.00 -4.47
CA THR A 119 0.26 6.03 -5.75
C THR A 119 0.63 4.60 -6.11
N ARG A 120 0.59 4.23 -7.39
CA ARG A 120 0.90 2.87 -7.83
C ARG A 120 2.05 2.88 -8.84
N MET A 121 3.00 1.97 -8.69
CA MET A 121 4.14 1.78 -9.59
C MET A 121 4.22 0.31 -10.04
N PRO A 122 4.32 0.01 -11.34
CA PRO A 122 4.61 -1.35 -11.80
C PRO A 122 6.05 -1.73 -11.49
N ILE A 123 6.30 -2.99 -11.17
CA ILE A 123 7.65 -3.55 -11.03
C ILE A 123 7.79 -4.84 -11.85
N ASP A 124 8.91 -5.00 -12.54
CA ASP A 124 9.27 -6.22 -13.27
C ASP A 124 10.20 -7.08 -12.41
N LEU A 125 9.64 -8.17 -11.91
CA LEU A 125 10.30 -9.14 -11.04
C LEU A 125 11.43 -9.92 -11.74
N SER A 126 11.65 -9.72 -13.04
CA SER A 126 12.83 -10.23 -13.73
C SER A 126 14.11 -9.48 -13.32
N PHE A 127 13.99 -8.26 -12.80
CA PHE A 127 15.11 -7.39 -12.43
C PHE A 127 14.94 -6.82 -11.01
N PRO A 128 14.83 -7.68 -9.98
CA PRO A 128 14.37 -7.25 -8.66
C PRO A 128 15.30 -6.21 -8.01
N ASP A 129 16.61 -6.27 -8.24
CA ASP A 129 17.58 -5.27 -7.73
C ASP A 129 17.29 -3.84 -8.19
N VAL A 130 16.93 -3.70 -9.47
CA VAL A 130 16.60 -2.39 -10.05
C VAL A 130 15.37 -1.85 -9.34
N TYR A 131 14.36 -2.69 -9.14
CA TYR A 131 13.11 -2.27 -8.54
C TYR A 131 13.18 -2.02 -7.04
N VAL A 132 14.07 -2.66 -6.29
CA VAL A 132 14.31 -2.29 -4.89
C VAL A 132 14.76 -0.82 -4.79
N ASN A 133 15.71 -0.41 -5.64
CA ASN A 133 16.17 0.99 -5.70
C ASN A 133 15.07 1.95 -6.17
N GLU A 134 14.27 1.56 -7.16
CA GLU A 134 13.16 2.39 -7.64
C GLU A 134 12.05 2.56 -6.60
N ILE A 135 11.71 1.49 -5.87
CA ILE A 135 10.71 1.54 -4.80
C ILE A 135 11.16 2.51 -3.71
N GLU A 136 12.41 2.40 -3.26
CA GLU A 136 12.95 3.31 -2.25
C GLU A 136 12.99 4.76 -2.78
N SER A 137 13.46 4.97 -4.00
CA SER A 137 13.53 6.30 -4.61
C SER A 137 12.13 6.92 -4.71
N LYS A 138 11.13 6.13 -5.12
CA LYS A 138 9.75 6.57 -5.22
C LYS A 138 9.15 6.88 -3.84
N TYR A 139 9.48 6.08 -2.83
CA TYR A 139 9.08 6.33 -1.45
C TYR A 139 9.62 7.68 -0.96
N CYS A 140 10.93 7.92 -1.13
CA CYS A 140 11.56 9.19 -0.77
C CYS A 140 10.93 10.39 -1.50
N GLU A 141 10.69 10.26 -2.80
CA GLU A 141 10.05 11.29 -3.62
C GLU A 141 8.66 11.66 -3.06
N LEU A 142 7.81 10.66 -2.83
CA LEU A 142 6.45 10.86 -2.33
C LEU A 142 6.43 11.47 -0.93
N THR A 143 7.29 10.98 -0.03
CA THR A 143 7.45 11.53 1.32
C THR A 143 7.92 12.99 1.28
N LEU A 144 8.86 13.33 0.40
CA LEU A 144 9.33 14.71 0.24
C LEU A 144 8.22 15.63 -0.29
N LEU A 145 7.43 15.18 -1.25
CA LEU A 145 6.28 15.93 -1.76
C LEU A 145 5.23 16.16 -0.68
N MET A 146 4.92 15.14 0.12
CA MET A 146 4.02 15.27 1.26
C MET A 146 4.53 16.25 2.32
N SER A 147 5.83 16.19 2.64
CA SER A 147 6.46 17.10 3.61
C SER A 147 6.41 18.55 3.13
N ARG A 148 6.73 18.81 1.86
CA ARG A 148 6.67 20.17 1.28
C ARG A 148 5.28 20.79 1.35
N GLU A 149 4.23 19.97 1.28
CA GLU A 149 2.84 20.38 1.35
C GLU A 149 2.25 20.38 2.77
N GLY A 150 3.08 20.10 3.79
CA GLY A 150 2.68 20.07 5.20
C GLY A 150 1.79 18.88 5.60
N VAL A 151 1.68 17.87 4.74
CA VAL A 151 0.76 16.73 4.95
C VAL A 151 1.26 15.81 6.06
N ILE A 152 2.57 15.64 6.21
CA ILE A 152 3.14 14.77 7.24
C ILE A 152 2.79 15.30 8.63
N GLU A 153 2.93 16.62 8.84
CA GLU A 153 2.65 17.31 10.09
C GLU A 153 1.14 17.26 10.42
N GLU A 154 0.29 17.48 9.42
CA GLU A 154 -1.17 17.37 9.58
C GLU A 154 -1.59 15.96 10.02
N LEU A 155 -1.02 14.92 9.41
CA LEU A 155 -1.30 13.53 9.75
C LEU A 155 -0.78 13.16 11.14
N ALA A 156 0.39 13.66 11.54
CA ALA A 156 0.92 13.47 12.88
C ALA A 156 -0.01 14.07 13.95
N ASN A 157 -0.55 15.27 13.71
CA ASN A 157 -1.50 15.92 14.63
C ASN A 157 -2.83 15.16 14.73
N ILE A 158 -3.33 14.63 13.61
CA ILE A 158 -4.54 13.78 13.61
C ILE A 158 -4.31 12.49 14.42
N SER A 159 -3.13 11.87 14.31
CA SER A 159 -2.79 10.68 15.08
C SER A 159 -2.76 10.96 16.58
N ARG A 160 -2.09 12.03 17.01
CA ARG A 160 -1.99 12.44 18.43
C ARG A 160 -3.37 12.72 19.05
N SER A 161 -4.21 13.49 18.35
CA SER A 161 -5.56 13.80 18.84
C SER A 161 -6.48 12.58 19.00
N LYS A 162 -6.26 11.50 18.22
CA LYS A 162 -6.97 10.22 18.40
C LYS A 162 -6.47 9.42 19.60
N THR A 163 -5.18 9.53 19.91
CA THR A 163 -4.58 8.85 21.08
C THR A 163 -4.99 9.52 22.39
N GLU A 164 -5.01 10.85 22.44
CA GLU A 164 -5.44 11.62 23.62
C GLU A 164 -6.91 11.37 23.98
N LYS A 165 -7.79 11.22 22.98
CA LYS A 165 -9.21 10.88 23.18
C LYS A 165 -9.46 9.44 23.65
N ARG A 166 -8.44 8.58 23.68
CA ARG A 166 -8.53 7.17 24.11
C ARG A 166 -8.03 6.92 25.53
N LEU A 167 -7.45 7.92 26.20
CA LEU A 167 -7.17 7.82 27.63
C LEU A 167 -8.50 7.96 28.38
N PRO A 168 -8.92 6.95 29.19
CA PRO A 168 -10.05 7.14 30.08
C PRO A 168 -9.65 8.15 31.16
N ASP A 169 -10.57 9.04 31.52
CA ASP A 169 -10.49 9.78 32.78
C ASP A 169 -10.31 8.73 33.89
N ASP A 170 -9.13 8.70 34.49
CA ASP A 170 -8.84 7.90 35.68
C ASP A 170 -9.82 8.33 36.78
N PRO A 171 -10.74 7.47 37.24
CA PRO A 171 -11.41 7.74 38.49
C PRO A 171 -10.46 7.24 39.58
N GLU A 172 -9.60 8.14 40.07
CA GLU A 172 -8.87 7.91 41.32
C GLU A 172 -9.86 7.44 42.41
N HIS A 173 -9.54 6.28 42.98
CA HIS A 173 -10.15 5.74 44.19
C HIS A 173 -9.81 6.56 45.43
#